data_AF-A0A5R9ABW0-F1
#
_entry.id   AF-A0A5R9ABW0-F1
#
_cell.length_a   1.000
_cell.length_b   1.000
_cell.length_c   1.000
_cell.angle_alpha   90.00
_cell.angle_beta   90.00
_cell.angle_gamma   90.00
#
_symmetry.space_group_name_H-M   'P 1'
#
loop_
_entity.id
_entity.type
_entity.pdbx_description
1 polymer ?
#
loop_
_entity_poly.entity_id
_entity_poly.type
_entity_poly.pdbx_seq_one_letter_code
_entity_poly.pdbx_strand_id
1 'polypeptide(L)'
;MPELNLRRQVGAARRCLVISLFGVICLTLALGMLWKHAHNTSAIDGRYASSGQVVLGNGKVLEIAQTTMFHEGRFYSMIQQDANILEVSGLVGNDLGGRFQLQVEENSISNLQADSGLDSELIFNLLYGRQRGARITLEPLGGCLYGVETRQVFCPRHLRNR
;
A
#
# COMPACT_ATOMS: atom_id res chain seq x y z
N MET A 1 25.61 12.06 -61.64
CA MET A 1 25.38 12.80 -60.39
C MET A 1 25.16 11.86 -59.19
N PRO A 2 26.18 11.10 -58.73
CA PRO A 2 26.03 10.12 -57.63
C PRO A 2 26.22 10.70 -56.21
N GLU A 3 26.89 11.85 -56.06
CA GLU A 3 27.28 12.38 -54.74
C GLU A 3 26.12 12.95 -53.90
N LEU A 4 25.04 13.40 -54.55
CA LEU A 4 23.86 13.92 -53.85
C LEU A 4 23.08 12.82 -53.10
N ASN A 5 23.10 11.59 -53.61
CA ASN A 5 22.40 10.46 -52.98
C ASN A 5 23.12 9.94 -51.73
N LEU A 6 24.46 9.95 -51.74
CA LEU A 6 25.27 9.48 -50.62
C LEU A 6 25.12 10.39 -49.38
N ARG A 7 25.13 11.72 -49.55
CA ARG A 7 24.90 12.69 -48.45
C ARG A 7 23.50 12.56 -47.83
N ARG A 8 22.49 12.25 -48.64
CA ARG A 8 21.10 12.08 -48.19
C ARG A 8 20.91 10.77 -47.42
N GLN A 9 21.57 9.69 -47.85
CA GLN A 9 21.60 8.40 -47.15
C GLN A 9 22.31 8.47 -45.79
N VAL A 10 23.46 9.16 -45.69
CA VAL A 10 24.19 9.34 -44.43
C VAL A 10 23.37 10.16 -43.42
N GLY A 11 22.64 11.18 -43.88
CA GLY A 11 21.74 11.98 -43.03
C GLY A 11 20.52 11.20 -42.53
N ALA A 12 19.93 10.34 -43.38
CA ALA A 12 18.81 9.48 -43.01
C ALA A 12 19.23 8.36 -42.05
N ALA A 13 20.37 7.71 -42.30
CA ALA A 13 20.92 6.67 -41.42
C ALA A 13 21.25 7.23 -40.03
N ARG A 14 21.87 8.42 -39.96
CA ARG A 14 22.16 9.09 -38.69
C ARG A 14 20.90 9.47 -37.91
N ARG A 15 19.82 9.88 -38.61
CA ARG A 15 18.51 10.15 -37.98
C ARG A 15 17.84 8.88 -37.46
N CYS A 16 17.83 7.80 -38.23
CA CYS A 16 17.33 6.50 -37.75
C CYS A 16 18.11 5.99 -36.54
N LEU A 17 19.44 6.16 -36.54
CA LEU A 17 20.29 5.75 -35.42
C LEU A 17 19.97 6.56 -34.15
N VAL A 18 19.81 7.88 -34.25
CA VAL A 18 19.40 8.72 -33.11
C VAL A 18 18.02 8.36 -32.58
N ILE A 19 17.04 8.09 -33.44
CA ILE A 19 15.68 7.68 -33.03
C ILE A 19 15.73 6.32 -32.32
N SER A 20 16.49 5.37 -32.84
CA SER A 20 16.65 4.05 -32.20
C SER A 20 17.34 4.16 -30.84
N LEU A 21 18.35 5.02 -30.72
CA LEU A 21 19.06 5.26 -29.47
C LEU A 21 18.12 5.88 -28.42
N PHE A 22 17.30 6.85 -28.83
CA PHE A 22 16.31 7.47 -27.96
C PHE A 22 15.24 6.47 -27.52
N GLY A 23 14.77 5.60 -28.42
CA GLY A 23 13.84 4.52 -28.10
C GLY A 23 14.41 3.53 -27.08
N VAL A 24 15.66 3.12 -27.24
CA VAL A 24 16.36 2.25 -26.27
C VAL A 24 16.49 2.94 -24.92
N ILE A 25 16.88 4.23 -24.89
CA ILE A 25 16.97 4.99 -23.64
C ILE A 25 15.61 5.06 -22.94
N CYS A 26 14.53 5.39 -23.65
CA CYS A 26 13.18 5.39 -23.08
C CYS A 26 12.78 4.02 -22.52
N LEU A 27 13.11 2.94 -23.23
CA LEU A 27 12.77 1.59 -22.81
C LEU A 27 13.56 1.17 -21.56
N THR A 28 14.85 1.51 -21.48
CA THR A 28 15.66 1.28 -20.28
C THR A 28 15.17 2.08 -19.07
N LEU A 29 14.74 3.33 -19.28
CA LEU A 29 14.14 4.16 -18.23
C LEU A 29 12.82 3.57 -17.74
N ALA A 30 11.95 3.12 -18.65
CA ALA A 30 10.68 2.48 -18.29
C ALA A 30 10.91 1.19 -17.47
N LEU A 31 11.86 0.33 -17.91
CA LEU A 31 12.23 -0.87 -17.18
C LEU A 31 12.80 -0.55 -15.79
N GLY A 32 13.64 0.49 -15.69
CA GLY A 32 14.18 0.96 -14.42
C GLY A 32 13.09 1.45 -13.46
N MET A 33 12.09 2.18 -13.95
CA MET A 33 10.96 2.64 -13.14
C MET A 33 10.11 1.46 -12.65
N LEU A 34 9.80 0.50 -13.53
CA LEU A 34 9.06 -0.72 -13.19
C LEU A 34 9.81 -1.53 -12.12
N TRP A 35 11.12 -1.72 -12.28
CA TRP A 35 11.94 -2.42 -11.31
C TRP A 35 11.91 -1.72 -9.94
N LYS A 36 12.12 -0.41 -9.90
CA LYS A 36 12.08 0.35 -8.64
C LYS A 36 10.71 0.25 -7.96
N HIS A 37 9.63 0.30 -8.73
CA HIS A 37 8.29 0.16 -8.19
C HIS A 37 8.07 -1.22 -7.57
N ALA A 38 8.42 -2.29 -8.30
CA ALA A 38 8.29 -3.67 -7.82
C ALA A 38 9.16 -3.97 -6.59
N HIS A 39 10.41 -3.47 -6.58
CA HIS A 39 11.31 -3.67 -5.45
C HIS A 39 10.79 -2.97 -4.19
N ASN A 40 10.29 -1.74 -4.35
CA ASN A 40 9.74 -1.00 -3.21
C ASN A 40 8.50 -1.69 -2.64
N THR A 41 7.54 -2.11 -3.46
CA THR A 41 6.34 -2.79 -2.95
C THR A 41 6.68 -4.11 -2.26
N SER A 42 7.65 -4.86 -2.76
CA SER A 42 8.12 -6.11 -2.14
C SER A 42 8.83 -5.92 -0.79
N ALA A 43 9.31 -4.72 -0.48
CA ALA A 43 10.12 -4.48 0.72
C ALA A 43 9.32 -4.59 2.04
N ILE A 44 8.00 -4.45 1.98
CA ILE A 44 7.11 -4.60 3.15
C ILE A 44 6.26 -5.87 3.09
N ASP A 45 6.51 -6.74 2.12
CA ASP A 45 5.73 -7.97 1.98
C ASP A 45 5.85 -8.83 3.24
N GLY A 46 4.71 -9.31 3.72
CA GLY A 46 4.65 -10.08 4.93
C GLY A 46 3.33 -9.93 5.70
N ARG A 47 3.26 -10.61 6.83
CA ARG A 47 2.12 -10.55 7.74
C ARG A 47 2.49 -9.70 8.95
N TYR A 48 1.63 -8.78 9.29
CA TYR A 48 1.78 -7.83 10.37
C TYR A 48 0.59 -7.95 11.31
N ALA A 49 0.82 -7.67 12.59
CA ALA A 49 -0.21 -7.61 13.61
C ALA A 49 -0.15 -6.27 14.34
N SER A 50 -1.32 -5.79 14.72
CA SER A 50 -1.54 -4.63 15.59
C SER A 50 -2.58 -5.03 16.62
N SER A 51 -2.36 -4.71 17.89
CA SER A 51 -3.32 -4.94 18.95
C SER A 51 -3.41 -3.71 19.83
N GLY A 52 -4.61 -3.39 20.31
CA GLY A 52 -4.84 -2.25 21.17
C GLY A 52 -6.12 -2.40 21.98
N GLN A 53 -6.34 -1.43 22.86
CA GLN A 53 -7.55 -1.34 23.66
C GLN A 53 -8.17 0.04 23.47
N VAL A 54 -9.49 0.08 23.38
CA VAL A 54 -10.25 1.33 23.35
C VAL A 54 -11.21 1.35 24.53
N VAL A 55 -11.22 2.44 25.28
CA VAL A 55 -12.17 2.67 26.36
C VAL A 55 -13.36 3.43 25.79
N LEU A 56 -14.54 2.82 25.89
CA LEU A 56 -15.80 3.42 25.48
C LEU A 56 -16.25 4.47 26.49
N GLY A 57 -17.12 5.40 26.07
CA GLY A 57 -17.66 6.44 26.97
C GLY A 57 -18.39 5.89 28.19
N ASN A 58 -18.90 4.65 28.12
CA ASN A 58 -19.52 3.93 29.23
C ASN A 58 -18.51 3.21 30.16
N GLY A 59 -17.20 3.41 29.95
CA GLY A 59 -16.13 2.79 30.73
C GLY A 59 -15.79 1.34 30.34
N LYS A 60 -16.50 0.74 29.38
CA LYS A 60 -16.16 -0.61 28.88
C LYS A 60 -14.86 -0.55 28.09
N VAL A 61 -13.96 -1.48 28.37
CA VAL A 61 -12.72 -1.69 27.59
C VAL A 61 -13.00 -2.70 26.49
N LEU A 62 -12.64 -2.34 25.27
CA LEU A 62 -12.75 -3.18 24.10
C LEU A 62 -11.36 -3.49 23.55
N GLU A 63 -11.05 -4.77 23.40
CA GLU A 63 -9.84 -5.21 22.75
C GLU A 63 -10.02 -5.23 21.22
N ILE A 64 -9.04 -4.67 20.52
CA ILE A 64 -9.02 -4.63 19.05
C ILE A 64 -7.77 -5.37 18.59
N ALA A 65 -7.99 -6.43 17.82
CA ALA A 65 -6.92 -7.17 17.17
C ALA A 65 -7.02 -6.97 15.66
N GLN A 66 -5.93 -6.55 15.04
CA GLN A 66 -5.82 -6.35 13.60
C GLN A 66 -4.66 -7.16 13.04
N THR A 67 -4.91 -7.85 11.94
CA THR A 67 -3.89 -8.53 11.15
C THR A 67 -3.89 -7.94 9.75
N THR A 68 -2.73 -7.53 9.26
CA THR A 68 -2.55 -6.97 7.93
C THR A 68 -1.55 -7.81 7.16
N MET A 69 -1.87 -8.17 5.92
CA MET A 69 -0.95 -8.82 4.99
C MET A 69 -0.64 -7.85 3.86
N PHE A 70 0.64 -7.59 3.63
CA PHE A 70 1.14 -6.92 2.44
C PHE A 70 1.67 -7.97 1.48
N HIS A 71 1.23 -7.90 0.23
CA HIS A 71 1.64 -8.82 -0.79
C HIS A 71 1.50 -8.19 -2.17
N GLU A 72 2.59 -8.16 -2.94
CA GLU A 72 2.60 -7.74 -4.35
C GLU A 72 1.95 -6.37 -4.59
N GLY A 73 2.23 -5.40 -3.72
CA GLY A 73 1.69 -4.05 -3.84
C GLY A 73 0.21 -3.92 -3.46
N ARG A 74 -0.36 -4.92 -2.78
CA ARG A 74 -1.70 -4.87 -2.19
C ARG A 74 -1.61 -5.09 -0.69
N PHE A 75 -2.61 -4.58 0.02
CA PHE A 75 -2.79 -4.87 1.44
C PHE A 75 -4.17 -5.46 1.70
N TYR A 76 -4.22 -6.38 2.65
CA TYR A 76 -5.42 -7.03 3.14
C TYR A 76 -5.40 -6.99 4.65
N SER A 77 -6.36 -6.30 5.25
CA SER A 77 -6.45 -6.11 6.68
C SER A 77 -7.74 -6.71 7.20
N MET A 78 -7.62 -7.50 8.25
CA MET A 78 -8.75 -8.05 9.00
C MET A 78 -8.66 -7.51 10.42
N ILE A 79 -9.73 -6.87 10.88
CA ILE A 79 -9.89 -6.41 12.26
C ILE A 79 -10.95 -7.26 12.92
N GLN A 80 -10.57 -7.92 13.99
CA GLN A 80 -11.46 -8.69 14.84
C GLN A 80 -11.80 -7.86 16.07
N GLN A 81 -13.10 -7.73 16.32
CA GLN A 81 -13.65 -7.06 17.49
C GLN A 81 -14.82 -7.88 18.02
N ASP A 82 -14.61 -8.56 19.15
CA ASP A 82 -15.57 -9.53 19.71
C ASP A 82 -16.06 -10.52 18.62
N ALA A 83 -17.35 -10.48 18.27
CA ALA A 83 -17.98 -11.31 17.24
C ALA A 83 -17.96 -10.69 15.82
N ASN A 84 -17.51 -9.43 15.68
CA ASN A 84 -17.54 -8.69 14.43
C ASN A 84 -16.18 -8.79 13.73
N ILE A 85 -16.22 -8.89 12.39
CA ILE A 85 -15.05 -8.93 11.54
C ILE A 85 -15.17 -7.82 10.50
N LEU A 86 -14.21 -6.91 10.50
CA LEU A 86 -14.09 -5.85 9.49
C LEU A 86 -12.90 -6.16 8.59
N GLU A 87 -13.15 -6.22 7.29
CA GLU A 87 -12.14 -6.44 6.26
C GLU A 87 -11.93 -5.15 5.46
N VAL A 88 -10.67 -4.82 5.22
CA VAL A 88 -10.27 -3.65 4.43
C VAL A 88 -9.17 -4.07 3.49
N SER A 89 -9.30 -3.71 2.22
CA SER A 89 -8.27 -4.01 1.22
C SER A 89 -8.00 -2.82 0.31
N GLY A 90 -6.85 -2.85 -0.33
CA GLY A 90 -6.48 -1.85 -1.30
C GLY A 90 -5.04 -1.97 -1.78
N LEU A 91 -4.51 -0.85 -2.24
CA LEU A 91 -3.19 -0.76 -2.88
C LEU A 91 -2.13 -0.24 -1.91
N VAL A 92 -0.91 -0.72 -2.10
CA VAL A 92 0.31 -0.17 -1.52
C VAL A 92 1.01 0.63 -2.61
N GLY A 93 1.07 1.94 -2.42
CA GLY A 93 1.86 2.87 -3.21
C GLY A 93 3.01 3.45 -2.42
N ASN A 94 3.69 4.42 -3.03
CA ASN A 94 4.67 5.26 -2.37
C ASN A 94 4.33 6.72 -2.60
N ASP A 95 4.58 7.57 -1.60
CA ASP A 95 4.55 9.01 -1.79
C ASP A 95 5.80 9.51 -2.54
N LEU A 96 5.82 10.80 -2.89
CA LEU A 96 6.95 11.45 -3.57
C LEU A 96 8.26 11.39 -2.74
N GLY A 97 8.15 11.19 -1.42
CA GLY A 97 9.28 11.02 -0.51
C GLY A 97 9.75 9.57 -0.37
N GLY A 98 9.12 8.62 -1.07
CA GLY A 98 9.44 7.20 -1.00
C GLY A 98 8.89 6.49 0.24
N ARG A 99 8.01 7.12 1.01
CA ARG A 99 7.30 6.46 2.13
C ARG A 99 6.15 5.63 1.58
N PHE A 100 5.90 4.48 2.22
CA PHE A 100 4.77 3.62 1.84
C PHE A 100 3.45 4.32 2.14
N GLN A 101 2.49 4.17 1.22
CA GLN A 101 1.15 4.72 1.36
C GLN A 101 0.12 3.65 1.02
N LEU A 102 -0.78 3.36 1.95
CA LEU A 102 -1.94 2.51 1.71
C LEU A 102 -3.07 3.34 1.13
N GLN A 103 -3.67 2.87 0.04
CA GLN A 103 -4.87 3.45 -0.52
C GLN A 103 -6.01 2.45 -0.42
N VAL A 104 -7.03 2.78 0.36
CA VAL A 104 -8.18 1.89 0.59
C VAL A 104 -9.05 1.85 -0.66
N GLU A 105 -9.31 0.66 -1.19
CA GLU A 105 -10.19 0.44 -2.34
C GLU A 105 -11.55 -0.11 -1.93
N GLU A 106 -11.55 -1.07 -1.01
CA GLU A 106 -12.74 -1.79 -0.58
C GLU A 106 -12.75 -1.97 0.94
N ASN A 107 -13.95 -1.88 1.50
CA ASN A 107 -14.21 -2.19 2.90
C ASN A 107 -15.48 -3.04 3.00
N SER A 108 -15.46 -4.08 3.82
CA SER A 108 -16.63 -4.92 4.07
C SER A 108 -16.71 -5.25 5.55
N ILE A 109 -17.92 -5.24 6.09
CA ILE A 109 -18.19 -5.61 7.48
C ILE A 109 -18.99 -6.89 7.44
N SER A 110 -18.48 -7.94 8.05
CA SER A 110 -19.18 -9.22 8.20
C SER A 110 -19.57 -9.44 9.68
N ASN A 111 -20.70 -10.13 9.87
CA ASN A 111 -21.29 -10.43 11.18
C ASN A 111 -21.67 -9.21 12.04
N LEU A 112 -22.40 -8.24 11.48
CA LEU A 112 -23.10 -7.23 12.28
C LEU A 112 -24.18 -7.92 13.13
N GLN A 113 -23.88 -8.31 14.37
CA GLN A 113 -24.93 -8.53 15.35
C GLN A 113 -25.52 -7.17 15.69
N ALA A 114 -26.59 -6.82 14.98
CA ALA A 114 -27.34 -5.56 15.04
C ALA A 114 -27.93 -5.23 16.43
N ASP A 115 -27.63 -6.02 17.46
CA ASP A 115 -28.21 -5.93 18.81
C ASP A 115 -27.17 -5.72 19.93
N SER A 116 -25.91 -5.44 19.57
CA SER A 116 -24.82 -5.33 20.56
C SER A 116 -24.09 -3.99 20.53
N GLY A 117 -24.83 -2.88 20.64
CA GLY A 117 -24.29 -1.60 21.13
C GLY A 117 -22.94 -1.17 20.55
N LEU A 118 -22.69 -1.46 19.27
CA LEU A 118 -21.52 -1.00 18.54
C LEU A 118 -21.67 0.50 18.39
N ASP A 119 -21.11 1.22 19.35
CA ASP A 119 -21.24 2.66 19.45
C ASP A 119 -20.77 3.27 18.14
N SER A 120 -21.71 3.91 17.44
CA SER A 120 -21.52 4.47 16.11
C SER A 120 -20.25 5.34 16.07
N GLU A 121 -19.95 6.04 17.17
CA GLU A 121 -18.75 6.87 17.33
C GLU A 121 -17.43 6.09 17.30
N LEU A 122 -17.37 4.88 17.86
CA LEU A 122 -16.16 4.03 17.81
C LEU A 122 -15.93 3.50 16.39
N ILE A 123 -17.02 3.14 15.72
CA ILE A 123 -17.03 2.82 14.29
C ILE A 123 -16.48 4.03 13.50
N PHE A 124 -16.96 5.25 13.74
CA PHE A 124 -16.48 6.44 13.02
C PHE A 124 -14.99 6.75 13.24
N ASN A 125 -14.50 6.66 14.48
CA ASN A 125 -13.09 6.92 14.81
C ASN A 125 -12.14 5.86 14.25
N LEU A 126 -12.57 4.58 14.20
CA LEU A 126 -11.79 3.50 13.59
C LEU A 126 -11.93 3.45 12.07
N LEU A 127 -13.00 4.01 11.49
CA LEU A 127 -13.30 3.97 10.07
C LEU A 127 -12.73 5.12 9.26
N TYR A 128 -12.31 6.25 9.85
CA TYR A 128 -11.86 7.39 9.06
C TYR A 128 -10.67 7.02 8.15
N GLY A 129 -9.71 6.24 8.65
CA GLY A 129 -8.61 5.71 7.84
C GLY A 129 -9.00 4.53 6.92
N ARG A 130 -10.25 4.06 6.97
CA ARG A 130 -10.73 2.82 6.32
C ARG A 130 -11.89 3.06 5.35
N GLN A 131 -12.22 4.32 5.07
CA GLN A 131 -13.16 4.65 4.01
C GLN A 131 -12.51 4.44 2.64
N ARG A 132 -13.31 4.09 1.65
CA ARG A 132 -12.85 4.00 0.26
C ARG A 132 -12.20 5.33 -0.16
N GLY A 133 -10.98 5.26 -0.68
CA GLY A 133 -10.18 6.42 -1.05
C GLY A 133 -9.35 7.02 0.09
N ALA A 134 -9.48 6.54 1.32
CA ALA A 134 -8.60 6.93 2.42
C ALA A 134 -7.15 6.55 2.10
N ARG A 135 -6.23 7.42 2.53
CA ARG A 135 -4.79 7.24 2.37
C ARG A 135 -4.15 7.15 3.74
N ILE A 136 -3.35 6.11 3.97
CA ILE A 136 -2.61 5.91 5.20
C ILE A 136 -1.13 5.87 4.88
N THR A 137 -0.38 6.85 5.39
CA THR A 137 1.08 6.91 5.30
C THR A 137 1.69 5.98 6.34
N LEU A 138 2.60 5.11 5.91
CA LEU A 138 3.33 4.21 6.78
C LEU A 138 4.77 4.70 6.93
N GLU A 139 5.16 4.95 8.18
CA GLU A 139 6.52 5.33 8.54
C GLU A 139 7.24 4.17 9.23
N PRO A 140 8.51 3.89 8.87
CA PRO A 140 9.27 2.85 9.53
C PRO A 140 9.51 3.23 11.00
N LEU A 141 9.15 2.32 11.91
CA LEU A 141 9.36 2.44 13.34
C LEU A 141 10.12 1.21 13.84
N GLY A 142 11.46 1.26 13.71
CA GLY A 142 12.32 0.09 13.97
C GLY A 142 11.98 -1.06 13.01
N GLY A 143 11.61 -2.22 13.55
CA GLY A 143 11.12 -3.36 12.76
C GLY A 143 9.64 -3.30 12.40
N CYS A 144 8.90 -2.30 12.87
CA CYS A 144 7.46 -2.14 12.67
C CYS A 144 7.15 -0.98 11.70
N LEU A 145 5.88 -0.82 11.35
CA LEU A 145 5.35 0.26 10.52
C LEU A 145 4.33 1.05 11.33
N TYR A 146 4.47 2.36 11.38
CA TYR A 146 3.55 3.27 12.05
C TYR A 146 2.63 3.93 11.02
N GLY A 147 1.33 3.69 11.12
CA GLY A 147 0.31 4.37 10.32
C GLY A 147 0.01 5.75 10.91
N VAL A 148 0.37 6.82 10.19
CA VAL A 148 0.29 8.20 10.70
C VAL A 148 -1.16 8.61 10.99
N GLU A 149 -2.06 8.31 10.06
CA GLU A 149 -3.47 8.72 10.10
C GLU A 149 -4.30 7.82 11.02
N THR A 150 -3.96 6.53 11.11
CA THR A 150 -4.65 5.57 12.00
C THR A 150 -4.05 5.50 13.39
N ARG A 151 -2.82 6.03 13.57
CA ARG A 151 -2.00 5.93 14.80
C ARG A 151 -1.79 4.50 15.28
N GLN A 152 -1.76 3.56 14.34
CA GLN A 152 -1.57 2.14 14.62
C GLN A 152 -0.14 1.72 14.32
N VAL A 153 0.38 0.80 15.13
CA VAL A 153 1.70 0.19 14.91
C VAL A 153 1.49 -1.23 14.39
N PHE A 154 1.94 -1.48 13.18
CA PHE A 154 1.93 -2.78 12.52
C PHE A 154 3.31 -3.42 12.70
N CYS A 155 3.40 -4.45 13.53
CA CYS A 155 4.66 -5.17 13.72
C CYS A 155 4.65 -6.49 12.94
N PRO A 156 5.79 -6.91 12.35
CA PRO A 156 5.91 -8.21 11.69
C PRO A 156 5.48 -9.31 12.64
N ARG A 157 4.58 -10.16 12.17
CA ARG A 157 4.12 -11.30 12.94
C ARG A 157 5.20 -12.37 12.86
N HIS A 158 6.08 -12.43 13.85
CA HIS A 158 7.01 -13.55 13.95
C HIS A 158 6.22 -14.84 14.08
N LEU A 159 6.45 -15.79 13.17
CA LEU A 159 6.07 -17.18 13.37
C LEU A 159 6.82 -17.66 14.61
N ARG A 160 6.15 -17.61 15.75
CA ARG A 160 6.62 -18.21 16.99
C ARG A 160 6.59 -19.72 16.76
N ASN A 161 7.69 -20.27 16.24
CA ASN A 161 7.96 -21.70 16.31
C ASN A 161 7.81 -22.10 17.77
N ARG A 162 6.80 -22.92 18.04
CA ARG A 162 6.53 -23.51 19.34
C ARG A 162 6.94 -24.95 19.30
#